data_AF-A0A3D9R2Q1-F1
#
_entry.id   AF-A0A3D9R2Q1-F1
#
_cell.length_a   1.000
_cell.length_b   1.000
_cell.length_c   1.000
_cell.angle_alpha   90.00
_cell.angle_beta   90.00
_cell.angle_gamma   90.00
#
_symmetry.space_group_name_H-M   'P 1'
#
loop_
_entity.id
_entity.type
_entity.pdbx_description
1 polymer ?
#
loop_
_entity_poly.entity_id
_entity_poly.type
_entity_poly.pdbx_seq_one_letter_code
_entity_poly.pdbx_strand_id
1 'polypeptide(L)'
;MLIGISKRISPELIKILMEMGHGDELALADGNFPAASHAQRLIRCDGHSLPELLDDILQLFPLDRNAEHSIALMKVDPGDPVEHRRHSGIKQSRMPHSRSCLITTRGKLFKSIAII
;
A
#
# COMPACT_ATOMS: atom_id res chain seq x y z
N MET A 1 -4.37 -21.82 -1.40
CA MET A 1 -4.28 -21.52 0.05
C MET A 1 -2.96 -22.10 0.55
N LEU A 2 -2.19 -21.32 1.29
CA LEU A 2 -0.90 -21.74 1.86
C LEU A 2 -0.99 -21.64 3.40
N ILE A 3 -0.21 -22.46 4.11
CA ILE A 3 -0.12 -22.42 5.56
C ILE A 3 0.68 -21.17 5.96
N GLY A 4 0.15 -20.35 6.86
CA GLY A 4 0.81 -19.15 7.35
C GLY A 4 0.70 -17.91 6.44
N ILE A 5 -0.07 -17.97 5.35
CA ILE A 5 -0.32 -16.83 4.45
C ILE A 5 -1.83 -16.57 4.39
N SER A 6 -2.23 -15.31 4.51
CA SER A 6 -3.65 -14.91 4.42
C SER A 6 -4.26 -15.31 3.08
N LYS A 7 -5.53 -15.74 3.13
CA LYS A 7 -6.32 -16.11 1.96
C LYS A 7 -6.69 -14.91 1.07
N ARG A 8 -6.60 -13.69 1.60
CA ARG A 8 -6.87 -12.44 0.85
C ARG A 8 -5.71 -12.05 -0.07
N ILE A 9 -4.51 -12.59 0.14
CA ILE A 9 -3.37 -12.32 -0.72
C ILE A 9 -3.47 -13.24 -1.95
N SER A 10 -3.68 -12.64 -3.11
CA SER A 10 -3.73 -13.36 -4.38
C SER A 10 -2.36 -13.99 -4.71
N PRO A 11 -2.31 -15.09 -5.48
CA PRO A 11 -1.04 -15.68 -5.90
C PRO A 11 -0.13 -14.70 -6.66
N GLU A 12 -0.74 -13.83 -7.46
CA GLU A 12 -0.02 -12.79 -8.19
C GLU A 12 0.60 -11.75 -7.24
N LEU A 13 -0.13 -11.32 -6.21
CA LEU A 13 0.38 -10.41 -5.19
C LEU A 13 1.57 -11.01 -4.43
N ILE A 14 1.52 -12.30 -4.06
CA ILE A 14 2.67 -12.99 -3.45
C ILE A 14 3.89 -12.96 -4.37
N LYS A 15 3.70 -13.27 -5.66
CA LYS A 15 4.79 -13.24 -6.64
C LYS A 15 5.42 -11.85 -6.73
N ILE A 16 4.61 -10.79 -6.77
CA ILE A 16 5.13 -9.41 -6.78
C ILE A 16 5.94 -9.13 -5.51
N LEU A 17 5.37 -9.40 -4.33
CA LEU A 17 6.04 -9.14 -3.06
C LEU A 17 7.39 -9.88 -2.95
N MET A 18 7.49 -11.08 -3.50
CA MET A 18 8.74 -11.86 -3.52
C MET A 18 9.77 -11.37 -4.55
N GLU A 19 9.33 -10.73 -5.62
CA GLU A 19 10.22 -10.14 -6.64
C GLU A 19 10.71 -8.74 -6.26
N MET A 20 10.03 -8.07 -5.30
CA MET A 20 10.40 -6.75 -4.81
C MET A 20 11.71 -6.81 -4.01
N GLY A 21 12.64 -5.92 -4.37
CA GLY A 21 13.89 -5.71 -3.66
C GLY A 21 13.85 -4.50 -2.71
N HIS A 22 14.99 -4.21 -2.09
CA HIS A 22 15.14 -3.02 -1.25
C HIS A 22 14.93 -1.75 -2.07
N GLY A 23 14.02 -0.89 -1.59
CA GLY A 23 13.67 0.37 -2.25
C GLY A 23 12.61 0.24 -3.34
N ASP A 24 12.09 -0.96 -3.61
CA ASP A 24 10.92 -1.11 -4.47
C ASP A 24 9.66 -0.65 -3.75
N GLU A 25 8.73 -0.08 -4.52
CA GLU A 25 7.54 0.58 -4.02
C GLU A 25 6.29 -0.20 -4.41
N LEU A 26 5.41 -0.42 -3.42
CA LEU A 26 4.06 -0.92 -3.60
C LEU A 26 3.08 0.20 -3.25
N ALA A 27 2.14 0.47 -4.15
CA ALA A 27 1.01 1.34 -3.88
C ALA A 27 -0.27 0.50 -3.67
N LEU A 28 -0.93 0.69 -2.53
CA LEU A 28 -2.27 0.17 -2.26
C LEU A 28 -3.28 1.27 -2.53
N ALA A 29 -4.03 1.15 -3.62
CA ALA A 29 -4.93 2.16 -4.12
C ALA A 29 -6.39 1.85 -3.81
N ASP A 30 -7.20 2.88 -3.58
CA ASP A 30 -8.65 2.76 -3.54
C ASP A 30 -9.27 2.71 -4.95
N GLY A 31 -10.55 2.38 -5.04
CA GLY A 31 -11.25 2.24 -6.33
C GLY A 31 -11.45 3.53 -7.12
N ASN A 32 -11.13 4.70 -6.55
CA ASN A 32 -11.17 5.98 -7.27
C ASN A 32 -9.81 6.33 -7.90
N PHE A 33 -8.74 5.66 -7.50
CA PHE A 33 -7.42 5.95 -8.00
C PHE A 33 -7.23 5.43 -9.44
N PRO A 34 -6.67 6.24 -10.36
CA PRO A 34 -6.52 5.88 -11.77
C PRO A 34 -5.33 4.94 -12.01
N ALA A 35 -5.32 3.76 -11.38
CA ALA A 35 -4.14 2.89 -11.42
C ALA A 35 -3.94 2.18 -12.75
N ALA A 36 -4.99 2.01 -13.57
CA ALA A 36 -4.83 1.47 -14.92
C ALA A 36 -3.88 2.33 -15.80
N SER A 37 -3.79 3.64 -15.56
CA SER A 37 -2.89 4.53 -16.29
C SER A 37 -1.53 4.76 -15.62
N HIS A 38 -1.39 4.42 -14.34
CA HIS A 38 -0.18 4.71 -13.54
C HIS A 38 0.63 3.46 -13.17
N ALA A 39 0.02 2.28 -13.22
CA ALA A 39 0.66 1.04 -12.79
C ALA A 39 1.64 0.52 -13.84
N GLN A 40 2.88 0.24 -13.44
CA GLN A 40 3.77 -0.62 -14.23
C GLN A 40 3.34 -2.08 -14.19
N ARG A 41 2.89 -2.52 -13.01
CA ARG A 41 2.31 -3.84 -12.77
C ARG A 41 1.02 -3.63 -12.00
N LEU A 42 -0.10 -4.05 -12.59
CA LEU A 42 -1.42 -3.85 -12.05
C LEU A 42 -1.95 -5.15 -11.46
N ILE A 43 -2.25 -5.16 -10.17
CA ILE A 43 -3.03 -6.22 -9.53
C ILE A 43 -4.40 -5.67 -9.14
N ARG A 44 -5.44 -6.45 -9.38
CA ARG A 44 -6.78 -6.17 -8.87
C ARG A 44 -7.07 -7.01 -7.63
N CYS A 45 -7.51 -6.34 -6.58
CA CYS A 45 -7.89 -6.89 -5.28
C CYS A 45 -9.32 -6.43 -4.93
N ASP A 46 -10.22 -6.47 -5.92
CA ASP A 46 -11.60 -6.00 -5.77
C ASP A 46 -12.33 -6.69 -4.61
N GLY A 47 -13.09 -5.91 -3.83
CA GLY A 47 -13.92 -6.44 -2.74
C GLY A 47 -13.17 -6.70 -1.43
N HIS A 48 -11.88 -6.36 -1.34
CA HIS A 48 -11.13 -6.37 -0.08
C HIS A 48 -11.11 -4.99 0.56
N SER A 49 -11.11 -4.94 1.91
CA SER A 49 -10.88 -3.67 2.59
C SER A 49 -9.38 -3.35 2.63
N LEU A 50 -9.03 -2.08 2.40
CA LEU A 50 -7.64 -1.64 2.39
C LEU A 50 -6.91 -1.91 3.72
N PRO A 51 -7.51 -1.68 4.90
CA PRO A 51 -6.85 -1.97 6.17
C PRO A 51 -6.54 -3.46 6.38
N GLU A 52 -7.48 -4.36 6.04
CA GLU A 52 -7.25 -5.81 6.18
C GLU A 52 -6.20 -6.32 5.20
N LEU A 53 -6.21 -5.81 3.96
CA LEU A 53 -5.21 -6.16 2.96
C LEU A 53 -3.82 -5.66 3.38
N LEU A 54 -3.74 -4.45 3.94
CA LEU A 54 -2.50 -3.89 4.47
C LEU A 54 -1.95 -4.74 5.62
N ASP A 55 -2.78 -5.14 6.58
CA ASP A 55 -2.36 -5.98 7.71
C ASP A 55 -1.82 -7.34 7.25
N ASP A 56 -2.42 -7.93 6.21
CA ASP A 56 -1.96 -9.17 5.63
C ASP A 56 -0.63 -9.01 4.88
N ILE A 57 -0.46 -7.92 4.13
CA ILE A 57 0.78 -7.62 3.40
C ILE A 57 1.93 -7.36 4.38
N LEU A 58 1.69 -6.61 5.47
CA LEU A 58 2.72 -6.29 6.47
C LEU A 58 3.24 -7.51 7.23
N GLN A 59 2.54 -8.65 7.21
CA GLN A 59 3.07 -9.92 7.73
C GLN A 59 4.19 -10.50 6.86
N LEU A 60 4.21 -10.15 5.56
CA LEU A 60 5.17 -10.66 4.57
C LEU A 60 6.16 -9.59 4.09
N PHE A 61 5.79 -8.32 4.18
CA PHE A 61 6.52 -7.20 3.58
C PHE A 61 7.17 -6.31 4.65
N PRO A 62 8.49 -6.42 4.88
CA PRO A 62 9.18 -5.57 5.84
C PRO A 62 9.33 -4.15 5.29
N LEU A 63 8.95 -3.15 6.09
CA LEU A 63 9.12 -1.74 5.75
C LEU A 63 10.59 -1.32 5.84
N ASP A 64 11.01 -0.45 4.92
CA ASP A 64 12.37 0.09 4.89
C ASP A 64 12.64 1.02 6.08
N ARG A 65 13.55 0.62 6.97
CA ARG A 65 13.93 1.40 8.16
C ARG A 65 14.87 2.56 7.85
N ASN A 66 15.53 2.55 6.68
CA ASN A 66 16.52 3.53 6.25
C ASN A 66 15.91 4.65 5.38
N ALA A 67 14.60 4.57 5.09
CA ALA A 67 13.86 5.66 4.48
C ALA A 67 13.39 6.67 5.54
N GLU A 68 13.38 7.96 5.18
CA GLU A 68 12.79 9.00 6.03
C GLU A 68 11.31 8.71 6.31
N HIS A 69 10.59 8.31 5.25
CA HIS A 69 9.20 7.88 5.30
C HIS A 69 9.02 6.58 4.51
N SER A 70 8.87 5.45 5.22
CA SER A 70 8.58 4.14 4.62
C SER A 70 7.11 4.01 4.17
N ILE A 71 6.28 4.98 4.54
CA ILE A 71 4.85 5.04 4.23
C ILE A 71 4.49 6.51 3.97
N ALA A 72 3.79 6.75 2.86
CA ALA A 72 3.16 8.00 2.50
C ALA A 72 1.67 7.77 2.21
N LEU A 73 0.88 8.84 2.27
CA LEU A 73 -0.55 8.90 1.96
C LEU A 73 -0.81 10.08 1.02
N MET A 74 -1.91 10.05 0.25
CA MET A 74 -2.22 11.08 -0.77
C MET A 74 -2.94 12.27 -0.15
N LYS A 75 -2.32 13.47 -0.07
CA LYS A 75 -2.82 14.65 0.66
C LYS A 75 -4.30 14.96 0.37
N VAL A 76 -5.08 15.31 1.39
CA VAL A 76 -6.46 15.79 1.22
C VAL A 76 -6.46 17.26 0.78
N ASP A 77 -7.39 17.59 -0.11
CA ASP A 77 -7.55 18.96 -0.61
C ASP A 77 -8.10 19.90 0.48
N PRO A 78 -7.69 21.18 0.49
CA PRO A 78 -8.21 22.15 1.45
C PRO A 78 -9.74 22.28 1.37
N GLY A 79 -10.43 22.01 2.48
CA GLY A 79 -11.88 22.15 2.59
C GLY A 79 -12.68 20.85 2.46
N ASP A 80 -12.03 19.72 2.18
CA ASP A 80 -12.68 18.41 2.22
C ASP A 80 -12.88 17.95 3.69
N PRO A 81 -14.11 17.58 4.12
CA PRO A 81 -14.41 17.18 5.50
C PRO A 81 -13.81 15.83 5.93
N VAL A 82 -12.97 15.22 5.09
CA VAL A 82 -12.42 13.89 5.32
C VAL A 82 -11.31 13.90 6.37
N GLU A 83 -11.51 13.14 7.45
CA GLU A 83 -10.50 12.88 8.47
C GLU A 83 -9.78 11.54 8.27
N HIS A 84 -8.49 11.50 8.60
CA HIS A 84 -7.68 10.27 8.56
C HIS A 84 -7.89 9.46 9.83
N ARG A 85 -8.59 8.32 9.68
CA ARG A 85 -8.66 7.33 10.75
C ARG A 85 -7.32 6.60 10.84
N ARG A 86 -6.64 6.74 11.98
CA ARG A 86 -5.37 6.06 12.25
C ARG A 86 -5.59 4.55 12.31
N HIS A 87 -4.74 3.79 11.61
CA HIS A 87 -4.64 2.36 11.86
C HIS A 87 -3.82 2.13 13.12
N SER A 88 -4.40 1.45 14.11
CA SER A 88 -3.87 1.31 15.48
C SER A 88 -2.49 0.66 15.55
N GLY A 89 -2.06 -0.05 14.51
CA GLY A 89 -0.76 -0.71 14.42
C GLY A 89 0.43 0.17 13.96
N ILE A 90 0.19 1.39 13.43
CA ILE A 90 1.27 2.20 12.83
C ILE A 90 1.53 3.46 13.67
N LYS A 91 2.72 3.55 14.29
CA LYS A 91 3.10 4.69 15.14
C LYS A 91 3.23 5.99 14.34
N GLN A 92 2.59 7.04 14.84
CA GLN A 92 2.36 8.33 14.17
C GLN A 92 3.61 9.15 13.82
N SER A 93 4.78 8.85 14.40
CA SER A 93 5.98 9.71 14.27
C SER A 93 6.59 9.76 12.86
N ARG A 94 6.03 9.04 11.88
CA ARG A 94 6.55 8.97 10.50
C ARG A 94 5.49 9.15 9.40
N MET A 95 4.24 9.48 9.76
CA MET A 95 3.13 9.51 8.80
C MET A 95 2.66 10.96 8.50
N PRO A 96 2.69 11.41 7.24
CA PRO A 96 1.89 12.55 6.80
C PRO A 96 0.40 12.17 6.72
N HIS A 97 -0.47 13.15 6.99
CA HIS A 97 -1.91 12.98 7.08
C HIS A 97 -2.51 12.91 5.68
N SER A 98 -3.10 11.78 5.25
CA SER A 98 -4.14 11.75 4.19
C SER A 98 -4.74 10.38 3.78
N ARG A 99 -5.70 10.30 2.83
CA ARG A 99 -6.42 9.06 2.45
C ARG A 99 -5.52 8.04 1.72
N SER A 100 -6.02 6.81 1.76
CA SER A 100 -5.41 5.49 1.53
C SER A 100 -4.83 5.25 0.14
N CYS A 101 -3.73 5.94 -0.16
CA CYS A 101 -2.70 5.36 -1.00
C CYS A 101 -1.51 5.12 -0.09
N LEU A 102 -1.37 3.91 0.46
CA LEU A 102 -0.16 3.61 1.24
C LEU A 102 0.95 3.38 0.25
N ILE A 103 1.84 4.36 0.15
CA ILE A 103 2.98 4.32 -0.77
C ILE A 103 4.25 4.19 0.06
N THR A 104 5.00 3.13 -0.11
CA THR A 104 6.39 3.06 0.40
C THR A 104 7.28 3.80 -0.61
N THR A 105 7.63 5.06 -0.36
CA THR A 105 8.38 5.88 -1.35
C THR A 105 9.86 6.12 -1.02
N ARG A 106 10.73 5.89 -2.02
CA ARG A 106 11.91 6.71 -2.35
C ARG A 106 11.77 7.26 -3.79
N GLY A 107 10.73 8.06 -4.04
CA GLY A 107 10.75 9.15 -5.03
C GLY A 107 10.91 8.84 -6.52
N LYS A 108 10.78 7.59 -7.01
CA LYS A 108 10.79 7.31 -8.47
C LYS A 108 9.89 6.13 -8.85
N LEU A 109 9.09 6.33 -9.90
CA LEU A 109 8.23 5.39 -10.64
C LEU A 109 7.80 4.11 -9.89
N PHE A 110 6.51 4.04 -9.57
CA PHE A 110 5.87 2.86 -8.99
C PHE A 110 6.09 1.61 -9.85
N LYS A 111 6.80 0.62 -9.31
CA LYS A 111 6.99 -0.66 -10.00
C LYS A 111 5.79 -1.58 -9.88
N SER A 112 4.91 -1.39 -8.90
CA SER A 112 3.71 -2.22 -8.73
C SER A 112 2.61 -1.48 -7.98
N ILE A 113 1.39 -1.50 -8.54
CA ILE A 113 0.19 -0.93 -7.91
C ILE A 113 -0.87 -2.02 -7.78
N ALA A 114 -1.37 -2.21 -6.57
CA ALA A 114 -2.55 -3.02 -6.32
C ALA A 114 -3.76 -2.10 -6.14
N ILE A 115 -4.79 -2.29 -6.95
CA ILE A 115 -6.09 -1.59 -6.88
C ILE A 115 -7.06 -2.41 -6.05
N ILE A 116 -7.87 -1.73 -5.24
CA ILE A 116 -9.13 -2.26 -4.70
C ILE A 116 -10.31 -1.82 -5.57
#